data_AF-A0A379TC05-F1
#
_entry.id   AF-A0A379TC05-F1
#
_cell.length_a   1.000
_cell.length_b   1.000
_cell.length_c   1.000
_cell.angle_alpha   90.00
_cell.angle_beta   90.00
_cell.angle_gamma   90.00
#
_symmetry.space_group_name_H-M   'P 1'
#
loop_
_entity.id
_entity.type
_entity.pdbx_description
1 polymer ?
#
loop_
_entity_poly.entity_id
_entity_poly.type
_entity_poly.pdbx_seq_one_letter_code
_entity_poly.pdbx_strand_id
1 'polypeptide(L)'
;MLPNRHKMNLAALVVSFLLLLVFVRTESVGLQVLALLLMTIIALAFGWHLVASIGGADMPVVVSMLNSYSGWAAAAAGFMLSNDLLIVTGALVGSSGAILSYIMCKAMNRSFISVIAGGFGTDGSSTGDDQEAGEHREITAEETAEMLKNSHSVIITPGYGMAVAQAQYPVAEITEKLRARGINVRFGIHPGGGAPAWAYERAVSGGESAL
;
A
#
# COMPACT_ATOMS: atom_id res chain seq x y z
N MET A 1 -0.59 -16.39 -14.55
CA MET A 1 0.01 -15.12 -15.02
C MET A 1 0.01 -15.12 -16.54
N LEU A 2 -0.40 -14.02 -17.19
CA LEU A 2 -0.43 -13.93 -18.65
C LEU A 2 1.01 -13.91 -19.22
N PRO A 3 1.33 -14.71 -20.25
CA PRO A 3 2.64 -14.65 -20.91
C PRO A 3 2.85 -13.27 -21.56
N ASN A 4 4.08 -12.74 -21.50
CA ASN A 4 4.50 -11.45 -22.11
C ASN A 4 3.86 -10.15 -21.58
N ARG A 5 3.51 -10.06 -20.29
CA ARG A 5 2.96 -8.84 -19.64
C ARG A 5 3.69 -7.53 -19.99
N HIS A 6 5.03 -7.53 -20.00
CA HIS A 6 5.82 -6.32 -20.28
C HIS A 6 5.65 -5.83 -21.72
N LYS A 7 5.49 -6.75 -22.68
CA LYS A 7 5.27 -6.41 -24.08
C LYS A 7 3.85 -5.88 -24.30
N MET A 8 2.85 -6.43 -23.61
CA MET A 8 1.47 -5.92 -23.65
C MET A 8 1.36 -4.52 -23.05
N ASN A 9 2.00 -4.28 -21.90
CA ASN A 9 2.01 -2.96 -21.27
C ASN A 9 2.72 -1.91 -22.13
N LEU A 10 3.86 -2.28 -22.72
CA LEU A 10 4.58 -1.41 -23.66
C LEU A 10 3.75 -1.13 -24.92
N ALA A 11 3.09 -2.14 -25.48
CA ALA A 11 2.22 -1.97 -26.65
C ALA A 11 1.05 -1.04 -26.34
N ALA A 12 0.40 -1.19 -25.17
CA ALA A 12 -0.67 -0.30 -24.75
C ALA A 12 -0.20 1.16 -24.67
N LEU A 13 0.98 1.42 -24.09
CA LEU A 13 1.57 2.76 -24.03
C LEU A 13 1.86 3.35 -25.42
N VAL A 14 2.44 2.56 -26.32
CA VAL A 14 2.75 3.00 -27.69
C VAL A 14 1.47 3.31 -28.46
N VAL A 15 0.46 2.44 -28.39
CA VAL A 15 -0.84 2.66 -29.03
C VAL A 15 -1.51 3.91 -28.46
N SER A 16 -1.46 4.12 -27.14
CA SER A 16 -2.00 5.31 -26.51
C SER A 16 -1.30 6.60 -26.97
N PHE A 17 0.02 6.56 -27.14
CA PHE A 17 0.79 7.69 -27.67
C PHE A 17 0.44 8.00 -29.13
N LEU A 18 0.27 6.96 -29.96
CA LEU A 18 -0.16 7.14 -31.35
C LEU A 18 -1.58 7.73 -31.44
N LEU A 19 -2.51 7.28 -30.60
CA LEU A 19 -3.87 7.82 -30.54
C LEU A 19 -3.87 9.30 -30.10
N LEU A 20 -2.97 9.69 -29.19
CA LEU A 20 -2.76 11.10 -28.84
C LEU A 20 -2.31 11.93 -30.04
N LEU A 21 -1.35 11.44 -30.83
CA LEU A 21 -0.90 12.13 -32.05
C LEU A 21 -2.02 12.26 -33.07
N VAL A 22 -2.82 11.21 -33.26
CA VAL A 22 -4.00 11.23 -34.16
C VAL A 22 -5.02 12.26 -33.67
N PHE A 23 -5.30 12.30 -32.36
CA PHE A 23 -6.22 13.27 -31.77
C PHE A 23 -5.78 14.71 -32.02
N VAL A 24 -4.49 15.03 -31.83
CA VAL A 24 -3.96 16.40 -32.00
C VAL A 24 -3.86 16.80 -33.48
N ARG A 25 -3.56 15.87 -34.39
CA ARG A 25 -3.32 16.18 -35.81
C ARG A 25 -4.59 16.17 -36.67
N THR A 26 -5.69 15.63 -36.18
CA THR A 26 -6.91 15.47 -36.96
C THR A 26 -7.87 16.63 -36.74
N GLU A 27 -8.40 17.21 -37.82
CA GLU A 27 -9.43 18.27 -37.75
C GLU A 27 -10.88 17.73 -37.77
N SER A 28 -11.05 16.44 -38.05
CA SER A 28 -12.36 15.77 -38.00
C SER A 28 -12.78 15.46 -36.56
N VAL A 29 -13.88 16.07 -36.12
CA VAL A 29 -14.49 15.85 -34.80
C VAL A 29 -14.85 14.37 -34.58
N GLY A 30 -15.32 13.67 -35.62
CA GLY A 30 -15.68 12.25 -35.50
C GLY A 30 -14.48 11.35 -35.16
N LEU A 31 -13.32 11.62 -35.77
CA LEU A 31 -12.09 10.89 -35.49
C LEU A 31 -11.49 11.26 -34.13
N GLN A 32 -11.61 12.51 -33.70
CA GLN A 32 -11.19 12.95 -32.36
C GLN A 32 -11.95 12.22 -31.26
N VAL A 33 -13.29 12.17 -31.35
CA VAL A 33 -14.14 11.48 -30.38
C VAL A 33 -13.84 9.98 -30.35
N LEU A 34 -13.66 9.36 -31.53
CA LEU A 34 -13.32 7.94 -31.62
C LEU A 34 -11.95 7.65 -30.98
N ALA A 35 -10.95 8.49 -31.22
CA ALA A 35 -9.62 8.35 -30.60
C ALA A 35 -9.70 8.47 -29.07
N LEU A 36 -10.49 9.40 -28.52
CA LEU A 36 -10.71 9.54 -27.07
C LEU A 36 -11.42 8.32 -26.47
N LEU A 37 -12.44 7.78 -27.14
CA LEU A 37 -13.16 6.60 -26.67
C LEU A 37 -12.24 5.37 -26.65
N LEU A 38 -11.46 5.14 -27.72
CA LEU A 38 -10.49 4.07 -27.77
C LEU A 38 -9.41 4.21 -26.69
N MET A 39 -8.89 5.43 -26.49
CA MET A 39 -7.95 5.74 -25.41
C MET A 39 -8.52 5.40 -24.03
N THR A 40 -9.78 5.75 -23.80
CA THR A 40 -10.46 5.48 -22.52
C THR A 40 -10.59 3.98 -22.27
N ILE A 41 -10.99 3.20 -23.28
CA ILE A 41 -11.10 1.73 -23.17
C ILE A 41 -9.72 1.11 -22.89
N ILE A 42 -8.67 1.55 -23.59
CA ILE A 42 -7.31 1.08 -23.37
C ILE A 42 -6.84 1.42 -21.96
N ALA A 43 -7.09 2.64 -21.47
CA ALA A 43 -6.70 3.06 -20.12
C ALA A 43 -7.39 2.23 -19.03
N LEU A 44 -8.69 1.93 -19.18
CA LEU A 44 -9.44 1.07 -18.25
C LEU A 44 -8.88 -0.37 -18.25
N ALA A 45 -8.66 -0.95 -19.43
CA ALA A 45 -8.10 -2.28 -19.55
C ALA A 45 -6.66 -2.36 -19.00
N PHE A 46 -5.85 -1.34 -19.26
CA PHE A 46 -4.49 -1.21 -18.75
C PHE A 46 -4.45 -1.09 -17.23
N GLY A 47 -5.30 -0.23 -16.65
CA GLY A 47 -5.41 -0.08 -15.20
C GLY A 47 -5.82 -1.38 -14.51
N TRP A 48 -6.83 -2.08 -15.05
CA TRP A 48 -7.23 -3.41 -14.57
C TRP A 48 -6.08 -4.41 -14.63
N HIS A 49 -5.40 -4.50 -15.77
CA HIS A 49 -4.31 -5.45 -15.97
C HIS A 49 -3.12 -5.18 -15.03
N LEU A 50 -2.76 -3.90 -14.82
CA LEU A 50 -1.68 -3.51 -13.93
C LEU A 50 -1.97 -3.95 -12.49
N VAL A 51 -3.15 -3.63 -11.95
CA VAL A 51 -3.51 -3.98 -10.56
C VAL A 51 -3.66 -5.50 -10.39
N ALA A 52 -4.31 -6.19 -11.34
CA ALA A 52 -4.50 -7.64 -11.27
C ALA A 52 -3.19 -8.44 -11.32
N SER A 53 -2.10 -7.83 -11.78
CA SER A 53 -0.77 -8.46 -11.86
C SER A 53 0.06 -8.36 -10.58
N ILE A 54 -0.41 -7.59 -9.58
CA ILE A 54 0.30 -7.33 -8.34
C ILE A 54 -0.19 -8.28 -7.24
N GLY A 55 0.73 -8.76 -6.39
CA GLY A 55 0.42 -9.68 -5.30
C GLY A 55 -0.38 -9.01 -4.16
N GLY A 56 -1.20 -9.79 -3.45
CA GLY A 56 -2.03 -9.30 -2.35
C GLY A 56 -1.25 -8.60 -1.22
N ALA A 57 -0.03 -9.06 -0.94
CA ALA A 57 0.85 -8.48 0.07
C ALA A 57 1.33 -7.06 -0.27
N ASP A 58 1.37 -6.69 -1.57
CA ASP A 58 1.84 -5.39 -2.03
C ASP A 58 0.70 -4.38 -2.25
N MET A 59 -0.55 -4.80 -2.06
CA MET A 59 -1.73 -3.99 -2.33
C MET A 59 -1.72 -2.62 -1.63
N PRO A 60 -1.24 -2.46 -0.38
CA PRO A 60 -1.16 -1.14 0.25
C PRO A 60 -0.30 -0.14 -0.55
N VAL A 61 0.81 -0.61 -1.14
CA VAL A 61 1.70 0.22 -1.96
C VAL A 61 0.98 0.64 -3.24
N VAL A 62 0.24 -0.27 -3.88
CA VAL A 62 -0.52 0.00 -5.11
C VAL A 62 -1.58 1.07 -4.87
N VAL A 63 -2.31 0.99 -3.75
CA VAL A 63 -3.31 1.99 -3.38
C VAL A 63 -2.68 3.38 -3.24
N SER A 64 -1.54 3.47 -2.57
CA SER A 64 -0.80 4.73 -2.43
C SER A 64 -0.32 5.28 -3.79
N MET A 65 0.15 4.42 -4.69
CA MET A 65 0.55 4.84 -6.04
C MET A 65 -0.64 5.32 -6.88
N LEU A 66 -1.78 4.63 -6.82
CA LEU A 66 -3.00 5.06 -7.52
C LEU A 66 -3.50 6.41 -6.98
N ASN A 67 -3.33 6.68 -5.68
CA ASN A 67 -3.59 7.99 -5.09
C ASN A 67 -2.63 9.08 -5.61
N SER A 68 -1.37 8.74 -5.92
CA SER A 68 -0.48 9.66 -6.62
C SER A 68 -0.99 9.96 -8.04
N TYR A 69 -1.38 8.94 -8.79
CA TYR A 69 -1.88 9.09 -10.16
C TYR A 69 -3.17 9.91 -10.25
N SER A 70 -4.10 9.77 -9.30
CA SER A 70 -5.29 10.62 -9.24
C SER A 70 -4.93 12.10 -9.03
N GLY A 71 -3.91 12.40 -8.22
CA GLY A 71 -3.39 13.75 -8.05
C GLY A 71 -2.81 14.35 -9.34
N TRP A 72 -1.97 13.60 -10.06
CA TRP A 72 -1.44 14.04 -11.36
C TRP A 72 -2.53 14.22 -12.42
N ALA A 73 -3.54 13.34 -12.44
CA ALA A 73 -4.69 13.47 -13.32
C ALA A 73 -5.52 14.74 -12.99
N ALA A 74 -5.72 15.04 -11.71
CA ALA A 74 -6.40 16.25 -11.26
C ALA A 74 -5.61 17.52 -11.64
N ALA A 75 -4.28 17.50 -11.53
CA ALA A 75 -3.44 18.61 -11.96
C ALA A 75 -3.52 18.84 -13.49
N ALA A 76 -3.52 17.76 -14.28
CA ALA A 76 -3.70 17.84 -15.73
C ALA A 76 -5.08 18.40 -16.12
N ALA A 77 -6.15 17.97 -15.43
CA ALA A 77 -7.48 18.56 -15.59
C ALA A 77 -7.51 20.03 -15.16
N GLY A 78 -6.77 20.40 -14.12
CA GLY A 78 -6.57 21.79 -13.70
C GLY A 78 -5.97 22.67 -14.79
N PHE A 79 -4.92 22.20 -15.48
CA PHE A 79 -4.36 22.90 -16.64
C PHE A 79 -5.38 23.04 -17.78
N MET A 80 -6.14 21.98 -18.08
CA MET A 80 -7.17 22.02 -19.12
C MET A 80 -8.28 23.03 -18.81
N LEU A 81 -8.64 23.18 -17.53
CA LEU A 81 -9.68 24.11 -17.06
C LEU A 81 -9.14 25.49 -16.68
N SER A 82 -7.83 25.72 -16.78
CA SER A 82 -7.15 26.93 -16.27
C SER A 82 -7.50 27.24 -14.80
N ASN A 83 -7.52 26.19 -13.96
CA ASN A 83 -7.89 26.28 -12.55
C ASN A 83 -6.69 26.02 -11.64
N ASP A 84 -6.13 27.09 -11.09
CA ASP A 84 -4.96 27.06 -10.21
C ASP A 84 -5.16 26.20 -8.96
N LEU A 85 -6.38 26.16 -8.40
CA LEU A 85 -6.67 25.34 -7.22
C LEU A 85 -6.52 23.86 -7.55
N LEU A 86 -7.05 23.40 -8.70
CA LEU A 86 -6.91 22.00 -9.13
C LEU A 86 -5.46 21.65 -9.47
N ILE A 87 -4.70 22.58 -10.05
CA ILE A 87 -3.28 22.39 -10.34
C ILE A 87 -2.49 22.20 -9.04
N VAL A 88 -2.65 23.12 -8.08
CA VAL A 88 -1.91 23.11 -6.81
C VAL A 88 -2.30 21.90 -5.95
N THR A 89 -3.60 21.65 -5.76
CA THR A 89 -4.08 20.53 -4.95
C THR A 89 -3.74 19.19 -5.59
N GLY A 90 -3.89 19.05 -6.91
CA GLY A 90 -3.49 17.85 -7.65
C GLY A 90 -2.00 17.54 -7.53
N ALA A 91 -1.14 18.54 -7.70
CA ALA A 91 0.31 18.39 -7.56
C ALA A 91 0.74 18.02 -6.13
N LEU A 92 0.07 18.58 -5.12
CA LEU A 92 0.31 18.26 -3.71
C LEU A 92 -0.06 16.80 -3.39
N VAL A 93 -1.24 16.35 -3.81
CA VAL A 93 -1.68 14.95 -3.63
C VAL A 93 -0.77 14.00 -4.42
N GLY A 94 -0.44 14.35 -5.66
CA GLY A 94 0.41 13.55 -6.54
C GLY A 94 1.81 13.32 -5.96
N SER A 95 2.49 14.39 -5.54
CA SER A 95 3.83 14.31 -4.95
C SER A 95 3.84 13.59 -3.60
N SER A 96 2.87 13.87 -2.72
CA SER A 96 2.73 13.20 -1.42
C SER A 96 2.53 11.69 -1.58
N GLY A 97 1.63 11.26 -2.48
CA GLY A 97 1.41 9.85 -2.76
C GLY A 97 2.65 9.14 -3.33
N ALA A 98 3.44 9.83 -4.16
CA ALA A 98 4.69 9.26 -4.71
C ALA A 98 5.74 9.02 -3.61
N ILE A 99 5.92 10.00 -2.71
CA ILE A 99 6.85 9.90 -1.59
C ILE A 99 6.41 8.80 -0.61
N LEU A 100 5.12 8.75 -0.27
CA LEU A 100 4.58 7.70 0.60
C LEU A 100 4.82 6.31 0.01
N SER A 101 4.53 6.13 -1.28
CA SER A 101 4.76 4.86 -1.99
C SER A 101 6.23 4.45 -1.95
N TYR A 102 7.16 5.40 -2.13
CA TYR A 102 8.59 5.14 -2.03
C TYR A 102 9.02 4.69 -0.62
N ILE A 103 8.54 5.38 0.43
CA ILE A 103 8.86 5.04 1.82
C ILE A 103 8.30 3.65 2.17
N MET A 104 7.09 3.31 1.71
CA MET A 104 6.49 1.98 1.90
C MET A 104 7.31 0.88 1.22
N CYS A 105 7.73 1.08 -0.04
CA CYS A 105 8.62 0.13 -0.73
C CYS A 105 9.94 -0.08 0.03
N LYS A 106 10.55 1.01 0.50
CA LYS A 106 11.79 0.96 1.27
C LYS A 106 11.61 0.23 2.60
N ALA A 107 10.50 0.45 3.30
CA ALA A 107 10.18 -0.26 4.54
C ALA A 107 10.01 -1.78 4.33
N MET A 108 9.54 -2.19 3.16
CA MET A 108 9.40 -3.59 2.76
C MET A 108 10.68 -4.20 2.16
N ASN A 109 11.78 -3.46 2.11
CA ASN A 109 13.04 -3.86 1.45
C ASN A 109 12.85 -4.34 -0.01
N ARG A 110 11.91 -3.70 -0.74
CA ARG A 110 11.61 -4.00 -2.14
C ARG A 110 11.76 -2.77 -3.01
N SER A 111 12.27 -2.95 -4.23
CA SER A 111 12.41 -1.84 -5.16
C SER A 111 11.04 -1.40 -5.69
N PHE A 112 10.82 -0.09 -5.80
CA PHE A 112 9.58 0.50 -6.35
C PHE A 112 9.24 -0.08 -7.75
N ILE A 113 10.27 -0.33 -8.56
CA ILE A 113 10.15 -0.91 -9.89
C ILE A 113 9.67 -2.36 -9.82
N SER A 114 10.15 -3.18 -8.86
CA SER A 114 9.72 -4.58 -8.70
C SER A 114 8.23 -4.70 -8.38
N VAL A 115 7.68 -3.77 -7.59
CA VAL A 115 6.27 -3.73 -7.19
C VAL A 115 5.37 -3.39 -8.40
N ILE A 116 5.73 -2.36 -9.17
CA ILE A 116 4.98 -1.97 -10.39
C ILE A 116 5.10 -3.03 -11.49
N ALA A 117 6.26 -3.67 -11.61
CA ALA A 117 6.51 -4.70 -12.61
C ALA A 117 5.84 -6.05 -12.28
N GLY A 118 5.18 -6.18 -11.12
CA GLY A 118 4.56 -7.43 -10.65
C GLY A 118 5.58 -8.55 -10.45
N GLY A 119 6.83 -8.21 -10.10
CA GLY A 119 7.89 -9.18 -9.85
C GLY A 119 7.66 -9.89 -8.52
N PHE A 120 7.32 -11.19 -8.56
CA PHE A 120 7.48 -12.08 -7.42
C PHE A 120 8.97 -12.38 -7.27
N GLY A 121 9.66 -11.57 -6.46
CA GLY A 121 11.09 -11.72 -6.22
C GLY A 121 11.58 -10.55 -5.40
N THR A 122 11.98 -10.81 -4.17
CA THR A 122 12.86 -9.92 -3.41
C THR A 122 14.18 -9.82 -4.16
N ASP A 123 14.69 -8.61 -4.39
CA ASP A 123 16.05 -8.36 -4.91
C ASP A 123 17.17 -8.83 -3.95
N GLY A 124 16.82 -9.60 -2.92
CA GLY A 124 17.68 -10.11 -1.86
C GLY A 124 17.25 -11.48 -1.38
N SER A 125 16.77 -12.36 -2.27
CA SER A 125 16.68 -13.79 -1.96
C SER A 125 18.11 -14.31 -1.75
N SER A 126 18.58 -14.29 -0.51
CA SER A 126 19.72 -15.10 -0.11
C SER A 126 19.36 -16.54 -0.43
N THR A 127 19.99 -17.10 -1.47
CA THR A 127 20.02 -18.55 -1.75
C THR A 127 20.89 -19.28 -0.72
N GLY A 128 20.77 -18.89 0.56
CA GLY A 128 21.36 -19.58 1.68
C GLY A 128 20.42 -20.72 2.06
N ASP A 129 20.98 -21.92 2.15
CA ASP A 129 20.37 -23.07 2.81
C ASP A 129 20.31 -22.79 4.33
N ASP A 130 19.55 -21.76 4.72
CA ASP A 130 19.25 -21.47 6.12
C ASP A 130 18.25 -22.54 6.57
N GLN A 131 18.79 -23.69 6.96
CA GLN A 131 18.04 -24.68 7.72
C GLN A 131 17.40 -23.97 8.90
N GLU A 132 16.09 -24.16 9.11
CA GLU A 132 15.38 -23.61 10.27
C GLU A 132 16.14 -23.96 11.55
N ALA A 133 16.85 -22.99 12.10
CA ALA A 133 17.72 -23.19 13.25
C ALA A 133 16.90 -23.02 14.52
N GLY A 134 16.46 -24.13 15.11
CA GLY A 134 15.87 -24.18 16.45
C GLY A 134 14.63 -25.07 16.56
N GLU A 135 14.32 -25.51 17.79
CA GLU A 135 13.06 -26.17 18.12
C GLU A 135 12.00 -25.13 18.52
N HIS A 136 10.76 -25.30 18.05
CA HIS A 136 9.64 -24.48 18.52
C HIS A 136 9.25 -24.89 19.95
N ARG A 137 8.93 -23.90 20.80
CA ARG A 137 8.45 -24.15 22.15
C ARG A 137 7.02 -23.62 22.30
N GLU A 138 6.10 -24.52 22.57
CA GLU A 138 4.71 -24.18 22.84
C GLU A 138 4.52 -23.70 24.29
N ILE A 139 3.54 -22.82 24.49
CA ILE A 139 3.16 -22.28 25.80
C ILE A 139 1.65 -22.05 25.82
N THR A 140 1.03 -22.26 26.98
CA THR A 140 -0.41 -22.03 27.16
C THR A 140 -0.74 -20.54 27.39
N ALA A 141 -2.01 -20.18 27.23
CA ALA A 141 -2.46 -18.81 27.48
C ALA A 141 -2.31 -18.42 28.96
N GLU A 142 -2.55 -19.37 29.86
CA GLU A 142 -2.43 -19.22 31.31
C GLU A 142 -0.98 -18.93 31.73
N GLU A 143 -0.04 -19.72 31.22
CA GLU A 143 1.40 -19.52 31.47
C GLU A 143 1.87 -18.17 30.91
N THR A 144 1.41 -17.80 29.71
CA THR A 144 1.71 -16.49 29.11
C THR A 144 1.19 -15.34 29.98
N ALA A 145 -0.02 -15.47 30.53
CA ALA A 145 -0.60 -14.45 31.42
C ALA A 145 0.18 -14.33 32.74
N GLU A 146 0.70 -15.43 33.26
CA GLU A 146 1.55 -15.43 34.45
C GLU A 146 2.91 -14.77 34.19
N MET A 147 3.54 -15.07 33.06
CA MET A 147 4.77 -14.40 32.61
C MET A 147 4.57 -12.88 32.47
N LEU A 148 3.46 -12.46 31.88
CA LEU A 148 3.13 -11.03 31.73
C LEU A 148 2.94 -10.34 33.08
N LYS A 149 2.25 -10.97 34.05
CA LYS A 149 2.03 -10.41 35.40
C LYS A 149 3.34 -10.24 36.19
N ASN A 150 4.32 -11.11 35.97
CA ASN A 150 5.61 -11.09 36.65
C ASN A 150 6.67 -10.24 35.92
N SER A 151 6.31 -9.57 34.83
CA SER A 151 7.21 -8.74 34.04
C SER A 151 7.27 -7.30 34.53
N HIS A 152 8.44 -6.66 34.45
CA HIS A 152 8.58 -5.22 34.73
C HIS A 152 8.29 -4.33 33.52
N SER A 153 8.60 -4.81 32.30
CA SER A 153 8.34 -4.09 31.06
C SER A 153 7.96 -5.06 29.95
N VAL A 154 6.96 -4.69 29.16
CA VAL A 154 6.41 -5.48 28.06
C VAL A 154 6.38 -4.61 26.81
N ILE A 155 6.81 -5.16 25.67
CA ILE A 155 6.65 -4.54 24.35
C ILE A 155 5.70 -5.43 23.54
N ILE A 156 4.59 -4.86 23.09
CA ILE A 156 3.62 -5.53 22.21
C ILE A 156 3.89 -5.09 20.77
N THR A 157 4.16 -6.05 19.89
CA THR A 157 4.41 -5.79 18.46
C THR A 157 3.21 -6.27 17.65
N PRO A 158 2.20 -5.42 17.39
CA PRO A 158 1.01 -5.83 16.67
C PRO A 158 1.33 -6.16 15.21
N GLY A 159 0.65 -7.17 14.67
CA GLY A 159 0.74 -7.58 13.27
C GLY A 159 -0.62 -7.60 12.58
N TYR A 160 -0.62 -7.90 11.27
CA TYR A 160 -1.84 -8.01 10.46
C TYR A 160 -2.86 -9.00 11.06
N GLY A 161 -2.39 -10.10 11.65
CA GLY A 161 -3.25 -11.09 12.32
C GLY A 161 -4.10 -10.51 13.45
N MET A 162 -3.59 -9.53 14.19
CA MET A 162 -4.36 -8.85 15.25
C MET A 162 -5.55 -8.07 14.66
N ALA A 163 -5.34 -7.39 13.53
CA ALA A 163 -6.38 -6.64 12.84
C ALA A 163 -7.43 -7.56 12.21
N VAL A 164 -7.00 -8.67 11.59
CA VAL A 164 -7.93 -9.66 11.01
C VAL A 164 -8.78 -10.33 12.09
N ALA A 165 -8.18 -10.65 13.24
CA ALA A 165 -8.89 -11.25 14.37
C ALA A 165 -9.72 -10.25 15.19
N GLN A 166 -9.70 -8.96 14.85
CA GLN A 166 -10.35 -7.88 15.62
C GLN A 166 -9.91 -7.84 17.09
N ALA A 167 -8.65 -8.21 17.36
CA ALA A 167 -8.11 -8.37 18.71
C ALA A 167 -7.64 -7.05 19.36
N GLN A 168 -7.80 -5.91 18.70
CA GLN A 168 -7.38 -4.60 19.22
C GLN A 168 -8.03 -4.25 20.58
N TYR A 169 -9.30 -4.60 20.78
CA TYR A 169 -10.01 -4.32 22.03
C TYR A 169 -9.55 -5.22 23.19
N PRO A 170 -9.47 -6.56 23.03
CA PRO A 170 -8.85 -7.42 24.04
C PRO A 170 -7.41 -7.02 24.40
N VAL A 171 -6.59 -6.63 23.42
CA VAL A 171 -5.20 -6.20 23.66
C VAL A 171 -5.15 -4.88 24.44
N ALA A 172 -6.07 -3.96 24.17
CA ALA A 172 -6.22 -2.73 24.95
C ALA A 172 -6.58 -3.03 26.42
N GLU A 173 -7.54 -3.93 26.64
CA GLU A 173 -7.96 -4.34 27.99
C GLU A 173 -6.83 -5.03 28.77
N ILE A 174 -6.06 -5.91 28.11
CA ILE A 174 -4.86 -6.54 28.71
C ILE A 174 -3.83 -5.47 29.06
N THR A 175 -3.60 -4.50 28.16
CA THR A 175 -2.65 -3.40 28.37
C THR A 175 -3.03 -2.57 29.59
N GLU A 176 -4.31 -2.24 29.75
CA GLU A 176 -4.84 -1.52 30.90
C GLU A 176 -4.61 -2.30 32.21
N LYS A 177 -4.96 -3.60 32.23
CA LYS A 177 -4.76 -4.48 33.40
C LYS A 177 -3.29 -4.61 33.79
N LEU A 178 -2.37 -4.64 32.84
CA LEU A 178 -0.92 -4.70 33.10
C LEU A 178 -0.40 -3.36 33.63
N ARG A 179 -0.82 -2.24 33.02
CA ARG A 179 -0.43 -0.90 33.49
C ARG A 179 -0.96 -0.61 34.89
N ALA A 180 -2.17 -1.06 35.23
CA ALA A 180 -2.74 -0.95 36.58
C ALA A 180 -1.90 -1.68 37.64
N ARG A 181 -1.13 -2.70 37.24
CA ARG A 181 -0.17 -3.42 38.10
C ARG A 181 1.22 -2.75 38.17
N GLY A 182 1.39 -1.58 37.56
CA GLY A 182 2.67 -0.86 37.51
C GLY A 182 3.64 -1.35 36.43
N ILE A 183 3.19 -2.19 35.49
CA ILE A 183 4.03 -2.75 34.43
C ILE A 183 4.15 -1.75 33.29
N ASN A 184 5.39 -1.52 32.81
CA ASN A 184 5.64 -0.60 31.70
C ASN A 184 5.37 -1.26 30.33
N VAL A 185 4.18 -0.99 29.76
CA VAL A 185 3.74 -1.54 28.47
C VAL A 185 3.90 -0.52 27.34
N ARG A 186 4.69 -0.89 26.32
CA ARG A 186 4.94 -0.12 25.09
C ARG A 186 4.53 -0.89 23.85
N PHE A 187 4.37 -0.20 22.72
CA PHE A 187 4.08 -0.82 21.43
C PHE A 187 5.23 -0.60 20.44
N GLY A 188 5.63 -1.67 19.76
CA GLY A 188 6.60 -1.62 18.67
C GLY A 188 5.89 -1.63 17.32
N ILE A 189 5.98 -0.54 16.56
CA ILE A 189 5.29 -0.42 15.27
C ILE A 189 6.31 -0.59 14.14
N HIS A 190 6.08 -1.59 13.29
CA HIS A 190 6.87 -1.73 12.07
C HIS A 190 6.22 -0.92 10.93
N PRO A 191 6.96 -0.04 10.23
CA PRO A 191 6.40 0.81 9.17
C PRO A 191 5.78 0.05 7.98
N GLY A 192 6.24 -1.16 7.71
CA GLY A 192 5.70 -2.04 6.66
C GLY A 192 4.65 -3.06 7.16
N GLY A 193 4.29 -3.04 8.44
CA GLY A 193 3.35 -3.99 9.02
C GLY A 193 1.93 -3.68 8.55
N GLY A 194 1.27 -4.61 7.88
CA GLY A 194 -0.05 -4.42 7.25
C GLY A 194 -1.21 -4.05 8.20
N ALA A 195 -0.96 -3.76 9.47
CA ALA A 195 -1.93 -3.10 10.34
C ALA A 195 -1.84 -1.58 10.10
N PRO A 196 -2.88 -0.93 9.58
CA PRO A 196 -2.84 0.50 9.34
C PRO A 196 -2.72 1.26 10.68
N ALA A 197 -1.98 2.36 10.68
CA ALA A 197 -1.69 3.17 11.87
C ALA A 197 -2.97 3.54 12.68
N TRP A 198 -4.12 3.67 12.03
CA TRP A 198 -5.41 3.92 12.69
C TRP A 198 -5.94 2.75 13.53
N ALA A 199 -5.64 1.49 13.17
CA ALA A 199 -6.03 0.33 13.97
C ALA A 199 -5.28 0.29 15.31
N TYR A 200 -4.05 0.82 15.30
CA TYR A 200 -3.24 1.05 16.49
C TYR A 200 -3.74 2.25 17.30
N GLU A 201 -4.04 3.37 16.63
CA GLU A 201 -4.55 4.58 17.29
C GLU A 201 -5.83 4.27 18.06
N ARG A 202 -6.72 3.44 17.51
CA ARG A 202 -7.93 2.93 18.19
C ARG A 202 -7.64 2.02 19.38
N ALA A 203 -6.58 1.21 19.31
CA ALA A 203 -6.17 0.31 20.40
C ALA A 203 -5.51 1.06 21.56
N VAL A 204 -4.83 2.18 21.28
CA VAL A 204 -4.14 2.99 22.29
C VAL A 204 -5.02 4.11 22.84
N SER A 205 -5.93 4.68 22.05
CA SER A 205 -6.77 5.82 22.46
C SER A 205 -8.11 5.44 23.10
N GLY A 206 -8.38 4.15 23.34
CA GLY A 206 -9.67 3.73 23.91
C GLY A 206 -10.87 4.02 23.01
N GLY A 207 -10.64 4.30 21.72
CA GLY A 207 -11.70 4.54 20.74
C GLY A 207 -12.16 6.01 20.59
N GLU A 208 -11.51 6.98 21.21
CA GLU A 208 -11.99 8.38 21.21
C GLU A 208 -11.46 9.29 20.09
N SER A 209 -10.57 8.82 19.20
CA SER A 209 -10.02 9.68 18.14
C SER A 209 -9.90 8.98 16.80
N ALA A 210 -10.98 8.97 16.02
CA ALA A 210 -10.95 8.76 14.58
C ALA A 210 -12.21 9.37 13.93
N LEU A 211 -12.27 10.70 13.88
CA LEU A 211 -12.94 11.47 12.83
C LEU A 211 -11.88 12.35 12.17
#